data_AF-A0A7S4KPD2-F1
#
_entry.id   AF-A0A7S4KPD2-F1
#
_cell.length_a   1.000
_cell.length_b   1.000
_cell.length_c   1.000
_cell.angle_alpha   90.00
_cell.angle_beta   90.00
_cell.angle_gamma   90.00
#
_symmetry.space_group_name_H-M   'P 1'
#
loop_
_entity.id
_entity.type
_entity.pdbx_description
1 polymer ?
#
loop_
_entity_poly.entity_id
_entity_poly.type
_entity_poly.pdbx_seq_one_letter_code
_entity_poly.pdbx_strand_id
1 'polypeptide(L)'
;GTQSDFHTHSHDLPPQMGGCYPNGVPKMLSNKSKVDEGPWFDLPDVKYEEPENSRMEALHRVLTHRKTLISINPVQGDIADHALRCALTTLITSSAPQPNAQGDVALRYMRDRVNVPRDMSIYAGKRLRMALEETASLVGDGKGPAIPLKHRQDQNPVPFAK
;
A
#
# COMPACT_ATOMS: atom_id res chain seq x y z
N GLY A 1 -18.24 19.36 23.24
CA GLY A 1 -17.07 18.71 22.62
C GLY A 1 -15.91 18.88 23.57
N THR A 2 -15.23 17.79 23.92
CA THR A 2 -14.04 17.83 24.76
C THR A 2 -12.93 18.59 24.04
N GLN A 3 -12.37 19.60 24.70
CA GLN A 3 -11.22 20.36 24.22
C GLN A 3 -9.96 19.63 24.66
N SER A 4 -9.38 18.80 23.79
CA SER A 4 -8.02 18.26 24.00
C SER A 4 -7.04 19.02 23.13
N ASP A 5 -5.79 19.14 23.58
CA ASP A 5 -4.73 19.68 22.74
C ASP A 5 -4.30 18.64 21.67
N PHE A 6 -3.53 19.10 20.69
CA PHE A 6 -3.09 18.26 19.56
C PHE A 6 -2.19 17.09 20.00
N HIS A 7 -1.47 17.27 21.11
CA HIS A 7 -0.55 16.27 21.66
C HIS A 7 -1.35 15.11 22.26
N THR A 8 -2.35 15.39 23.09
CA THR A 8 -3.29 14.39 23.62
C THR A 8 -4.09 13.73 22.50
N HIS A 9 -4.50 14.45 21.45
CA HIS A 9 -5.26 13.84 20.35
C HIS A 9 -4.42 12.80 19.56
N SER A 10 -3.14 13.06 19.34
CA SER A 10 -2.26 12.20 18.54
C SER A 10 -1.68 11.02 19.33
N HIS A 11 -1.56 11.15 20.65
CA HIS A 11 -0.95 10.13 21.51
C HIS A 11 -1.95 9.38 22.39
N ASP A 12 -3.11 9.98 22.68
CA ASP A 12 -4.07 9.52 23.69
C ASP A 12 -5.48 9.28 23.14
N LEU A 13 -5.73 9.49 21.84
CA LEU A 13 -6.89 8.89 21.17
C LEU A 13 -6.47 7.64 20.41
N PRO A 14 -6.34 6.51 21.10
CA PRO A 14 -6.18 5.24 20.42
C PRO A 14 -7.47 4.90 19.66
N PRO A 15 -7.43 3.87 18.80
CA PRO A 15 -8.62 3.23 18.25
C PRO A 15 -9.72 2.83 19.28
N GLN A 16 -9.46 2.95 20.59
CA GLN A 16 -10.37 2.65 21.70
C GLN A 16 -11.61 3.56 21.78
N MET A 17 -11.66 4.70 21.09
CA MET A 17 -12.90 5.48 21.00
C MET A 17 -13.87 4.91 19.96
N GLY A 18 -13.40 4.03 19.07
CA GLY A 18 -14.14 3.63 17.88
C GLY A 18 -14.55 4.84 17.02
N GLY A 19 -15.17 4.60 15.87
CA GLY A 19 -15.94 5.66 15.21
C GLY A 19 -15.23 6.54 14.17
N CYS A 20 -14.03 6.17 13.71
CA CYS A 20 -13.46 6.78 12.50
C CYS A 20 -14.19 6.26 11.24
N TYR A 21 -15.37 6.81 10.99
CA TYR A 21 -16.18 6.50 9.81
C TYR A 21 -15.92 7.48 8.66
N PRO A 22 -15.97 7.03 7.41
CA PRO A 22 -15.97 7.93 6.27
C PRO A 22 -17.22 8.81 6.31
N ASN A 23 -17.03 10.13 6.25
CA ASN A 23 -18.11 11.12 6.28
C ASN A 23 -18.75 11.39 4.89
N GLY A 24 -18.29 10.70 3.84
CA GLY A 24 -18.80 10.82 2.47
C GLY A 24 -18.51 12.13 1.74
N VAL A 25 -17.83 13.12 2.35
CA VAL A 25 -17.65 14.42 1.69
C VAL A 25 -16.70 14.33 0.50
N PRO A 26 -16.90 15.13 -0.58
CA PRO A 26 -16.10 15.02 -1.81
C PRO A 26 -14.58 15.11 -1.58
N LYS A 27 -14.15 15.99 -0.67
CA LYS A 27 -12.73 16.12 -0.30
C LYS A 27 -12.17 14.85 0.34
N MET A 28 -12.96 14.17 1.18
CA MET A 28 -12.55 12.90 1.79
C MET A 28 -12.44 11.81 0.74
N LEU A 29 -13.41 11.69 -0.18
CA LEU A 29 -13.37 10.71 -1.26
C LEU A 29 -12.16 10.93 -2.19
N SER A 30 -11.86 12.19 -2.52
CA SER A 30 -10.67 12.54 -3.30
C SER A 30 -9.38 12.16 -2.57
N ASN A 31 -9.25 12.51 -1.29
CA ASN A 31 -8.08 12.15 -0.49
C ASN A 31 -7.94 10.62 -0.33
N LYS A 32 -9.06 9.91 -0.14
CA LYS A 32 -9.08 8.44 -0.07
C LYS A 32 -8.52 7.83 -1.35
N SER A 33 -8.98 8.27 -2.52
CA SER A 33 -8.47 7.78 -3.80
C SER A 33 -6.97 8.06 -3.96
N LYS A 34 -6.47 9.24 -3.56
CA LYS A 34 -5.02 9.54 -3.60
C LYS A 34 -4.19 8.61 -2.72
N VAL A 35 -4.69 8.24 -1.54
CA VAL A 35 -4.01 7.31 -0.62
C VAL A 35 -4.03 5.88 -1.16
N ASP A 36 -5.19 5.44 -1.65
CA ASP A 36 -5.43 4.06 -2.09
C ASP A 36 -4.80 3.77 -3.47
N GLU A 37 -4.83 4.74 -4.39
CA GLU A 37 -4.52 4.55 -5.82
C GLU A 37 -3.37 5.44 -6.32
N GLY A 38 -2.88 6.39 -5.51
CA GLY A 38 -1.80 7.29 -5.86
C GLY A 38 -2.26 8.54 -6.65
N PRO A 39 -1.31 9.34 -7.18
CA PRO A 39 0.14 9.20 -7.05
C PRO A 39 0.61 9.48 -5.61
N TRP A 40 1.43 8.58 -5.04
CA TRP A 40 1.81 8.67 -3.63
C TRP A 40 2.86 9.75 -3.31
N PHE A 41 3.57 10.27 -4.32
CA PHE A 41 4.54 11.36 -4.12
C PHE A 41 3.87 12.72 -3.87
N ASP A 42 2.60 12.88 -4.25
CA ASP A 42 1.83 14.11 -4.00
C ASP A 42 1.29 14.16 -2.56
N LEU A 43 1.43 13.09 -1.79
CA LEU A 43 0.96 13.00 -0.41
C LEU A 43 1.97 13.65 0.55
N PRO A 44 1.52 14.54 1.45
CA PRO A 44 2.38 15.26 2.40
C PRO A 44 2.76 14.40 3.62
N ASP A 45 3.17 13.14 3.39
CA ASP A 45 3.40 12.15 4.46
C ASP A 45 4.73 12.38 5.20
N VAL A 46 5.71 12.97 4.52
CA VAL A 46 7.06 13.20 5.05
C VAL A 46 7.64 14.53 4.58
N LYS A 47 8.57 15.07 5.36
CA LYS A 47 9.23 16.37 5.14
C LYS A 47 10.73 16.28 4.86
N TYR A 48 11.32 15.10 4.99
CA TYR A 48 12.73 14.87 4.71
C TYR A 48 12.91 14.41 3.26
N GLU A 49 14.07 14.62 2.67
CA GLU A 49 14.34 14.27 1.27
C GLU A 49 14.35 12.75 1.00
N GLU A 50 14.08 12.36 -0.24
CA GLU A 50 14.16 10.95 -0.66
C GLU A 50 15.60 10.44 -0.61
N PRO A 51 15.89 9.34 0.12
CA PRO A 51 17.20 8.69 0.06
C PRO A 51 17.46 8.06 -1.32
N GLU A 52 18.70 8.18 -1.82
CA GLU A 52 19.10 7.62 -3.14
C GLU A 52 18.85 6.12 -3.27
N ASN A 53 18.88 5.39 -2.16
CA ASN A 53 18.73 3.94 -2.12
C ASN A 53 17.27 3.46 -1.99
N SER A 54 16.26 4.34 -2.06
CA SER A 54 14.84 3.99 -1.87
C SER A 54 14.38 2.84 -2.79
N ARG A 55 14.76 2.89 -4.08
CA ARG A 55 14.46 1.85 -5.07
C ARG A 55 15.17 0.53 -4.75
N MET A 56 16.42 0.61 -4.30
CA MET A 56 17.23 -0.57 -3.96
C MET A 56 16.73 -1.26 -2.69
N GLU A 57 16.28 -0.50 -1.70
CA GLU A 57 15.64 -1.04 -0.51
C GLU A 57 14.38 -1.81 -0.87
N ALA A 58 13.47 -1.20 -1.65
CA ALA A 58 12.25 -1.85 -2.13
C ALA A 58 12.55 -3.15 -2.89
N LEU A 59 13.48 -3.10 -3.86
CA LEU A 59 13.91 -4.27 -4.62
C LEU A 59 14.42 -5.39 -3.70
N HIS A 60 15.33 -5.05 -2.78
CA HIS A 60 15.93 -6.01 -1.86
C HIS A 60 14.88 -6.69 -0.97
N ARG A 61 13.96 -5.92 -0.38
CA ARG A 61 12.87 -6.44 0.46
C ARG A 61 11.97 -7.40 -0.31
N VAL A 62 11.55 -7.00 -1.52
CA VAL A 62 10.67 -7.83 -2.35
C VAL A 62 11.36 -9.12 -2.77
N LEU A 63 12.61 -9.06 -3.25
CA LEU A 63 13.35 -10.26 -3.68
C LEU A 63 13.59 -11.24 -2.52
N THR A 64 13.90 -10.72 -1.33
CA THR A 64 14.09 -11.52 -0.11
C THR A 64 12.83 -12.32 0.24
N HIS A 65 11.65 -11.73 0.05
CA HIS A 65 10.36 -12.35 0.39
C HIS A 65 9.57 -12.86 -0.82
N ARG A 66 10.18 -12.90 -2.02
CA ARG A 66 9.51 -13.20 -3.30
C ARG A 66 8.69 -14.48 -3.27
N LYS A 67 9.25 -15.57 -2.74
CA LYS A 67 8.57 -16.87 -2.69
C LYS A 67 7.25 -16.80 -1.91
N THR A 68 7.28 -16.13 -0.75
CA THR A 68 6.10 -15.92 0.08
C THR A 68 5.09 -15.01 -0.60
N LEU A 69 5.55 -13.92 -1.23
CA LEU A 69 4.67 -12.99 -1.95
C LEU A 69 3.93 -13.68 -3.11
N ILE A 70 4.61 -14.56 -3.84
CA ILE A 70 4.01 -15.35 -4.92
C ILE A 70 3.03 -16.38 -4.35
N SER A 71 3.40 -17.10 -3.27
CA SER A 71 2.57 -18.17 -2.72
C SER A 71 1.26 -17.67 -2.12
N ILE A 72 1.22 -16.43 -1.63
CA ILE A 72 0.00 -15.83 -1.06
C ILE A 72 -0.80 -15.01 -2.08
N ASN A 73 -0.37 -14.94 -3.34
CA ASN A 73 -1.05 -14.17 -4.37
C ASN A 73 -2.34 -14.89 -4.82
N PRO A 74 -3.43 -14.17 -5.10
CA PRO A 74 -4.68 -14.77 -5.57
C PRO A 74 -4.61 -15.37 -6.98
N VAL A 75 -3.65 -14.97 -7.81
CA VAL A 75 -3.48 -15.53 -9.17
C VAL A 75 -2.46 -16.67 -9.17
N GLN A 76 -2.40 -17.42 -10.27
CA GLN A 76 -1.43 -18.50 -10.44
C GLN A 76 0.02 -17.98 -10.26
N GLY A 77 0.84 -18.77 -9.55
CA GLY A 77 2.18 -18.37 -9.15
C GLY A 77 3.08 -17.88 -10.29
N ASP A 78 3.02 -18.52 -11.47
CA ASP A 78 3.83 -18.12 -12.63
C ASP A 78 3.40 -16.76 -13.20
N ILE A 79 2.09 -16.46 -13.18
CA ILE A 79 1.55 -15.16 -13.60
C ILE A 79 1.98 -14.08 -12.60
N ALA A 80 1.82 -14.36 -11.30
CA ALA A 80 2.21 -13.44 -10.24
C ALA A 80 3.71 -13.14 -10.28
N ASP A 81 4.53 -14.16 -10.51
CA ASP A 81 5.97 -14.03 -10.61
C ASP A 81 6.40 -13.21 -11.83
N HIS A 82 5.85 -13.52 -13.00
CA HIS A 82 6.16 -12.77 -14.22
C HIS A 82 5.79 -11.31 -14.07
N ALA A 83 4.58 -11.02 -13.56
CA ALA A 83 4.13 -9.65 -13.32
C ALA A 83 5.02 -8.92 -12.31
N LEU A 84 5.42 -9.59 -11.22
CA LEU A 84 6.33 -9.01 -10.23
C LEU A 84 7.69 -8.67 -10.84
N ARG A 85 8.26 -9.54 -11.69
CA ARG A 85 9.52 -9.26 -12.40
C ARG A 85 9.39 -8.07 -13.34
N CYS A 86 8.26 -7.92 -14.03
CA CYS A 86 7.98 -6.73 -14.83
C CYS A 86 7.97 -5.47 -13.97
N ALA A 87 7.26 -5.48 -12.84
CA ALA A 87 7.17 -4.32 -11.96
C ALA A 87 8.50 -3.95 -11.29
N LEU A 88 9.31 -4.93 -10.90
CA LEU A 88 10.66 -4.68 -10.39
C LEU A 88 11.60 -4.15 -11.46
N THR A 89 11.39 -4.52 -12.73
CA THR A 89 12.10 -3.92 -13.85
C THR A 89 11.73 -2.44 -13.97
N THR A 90 10.43 -2.11 -13.94
CA THR A 90 9.94 -0.72 -13.92
C THR A 90 10.46 0.08 -12.75
N LEU A 91 10.51 -0.51 -11.56
CA LEU A 91 11.07 0.12 -10.36
C LEU A 91 12.53 0.57 -10.55
N ILE A 92 13.35 -0.21 -11.27
CA ILE A 92 14.79 0.05 -11.38
C ILE A 92 15.15 0.83 -12.65
N THR A 93 14.64 0.40 -13.80
CA THR A 93 15.07 0.94 -15.10
C THR A 93 14.11 1.98 -15.66
N SER A 94 12.94 2.16 -15.02
CA SER A 94 11.82 2.95 -15.58
C SER A 94 11.32 2.43 -16.94
N SER A 95 11.73 1.21 -17.33
CA SER A 95 11.17 0.48 -18.48
C SER A 95 9.93 -0.28 -18.01
N ALA A 96 8.85 -0.22 -18.78
CA ALA A 96 7.57 -0.80 -18.40
C ALA A 96 7.23 -2.02 -19.27
N PRO A 97 7.89 -3.18 -19.07
CA PRO A 97 7.55 -4.40 -19.80
C PRO A 97 6.14 -4.85 -19.42
N GLN A 98 5.34 -5.20 -20.41
CA GLN A 98 3.95 -5.60 -20.21
C GLN A 98 3.85 -7.00 -19.56
N PRO A 99 3.16 -7.15 -18.42
CA PRO A 99 2.87 -8.46 -17.84
C PRO A 99 1.90 -9.30 -18.68
N ASN A 100 1.80 -10.59 -18.34
CA ASN A 100 0.77 -11.48 -18.88
C ASN A 100 -0.64 -11.09 -18.36
N ALA A 101 -1.68 -11.63 -18.99
CA ALA A 101 -3.06 -11.47 -18.55
C ALA A 101 -3.22 -11.83 -17.05
N GLN A 102 -4.09 -11.10 -16.34
CA GLN A 102 -4.26 -11.15 -14.87
C GLN A 102 -3.09 -10.60 -14.04
N GLY A 103 -2.02 -10.09 -14.68
CA GLY A 103 -0.92 -9.45 -13.98
C GLY A 103 -1.34 -8.21 -13.20
N ASP A 104 -2.34 -7.48 -13.67
CA ASP A 104 -2.96 -6.33 -12.99
C ASP A 104 -3.55 -6.71 -11.62
N VAL A 105 -4.32 -7.80 -11.56
CA VAL A 105 -4.88 -8.33 -10.30
C VAL A 105 -3.75 -8.71 -9.33
N ALA A 106 -2.72 -9.39 -9.85
CA ALA A 106 -1.58 -9.84 -9.05
C ALA A 106 -0.81 -8.66 -8.43
N LEU A 107 -0.56 -7.62 -9.23
CA LEU A 107 0.21 -6.44 -8.84
C LEU A 107 -0.58 -5.54 -7.88
N ARG A 108 -1.85 -5.26 -8.16
CA ARG A 108 -2.70 -4.46 -7.25
C ARG A 108 -2.93 -5.17 -5.91
N TYR A 109 -3.03 -6.50 -5.91
CA TYR A 109 -3.04 -7.28 -4.67
C TYR A 109 -1.80 -7.02 -3.80
N MET A 110 -0.59 -7.01 -4.39
CA MET A 110 0.65 -6.73 -3.65
C MET A 110 0.73 -5.25 -3.22
N ARG A 111 0.37 -4.32 -4.12
CA ARG A 111 0.36 -2.86 -3.88
C ARG A 111 -0.44 -2.50 -2.63
N ASP A 112 -1.65 -3.05 -2.52
CA ASP A 112 -2.57 -2.75 -1.41
C ASP A 112 -2.07 -3.28 -0.06
N ARG A 113 -1.11 -4.23 -0.08
CA ARG A 113 -0.57 -4.91 1.11
C ARG A 113 0.78 -4.38 1.58
N VAL A 114 1.40 -3.49 0.81
CA VAL A 114 2.63 -2.78 1.22
C VAL A 114 2.33 -1.96 2.49
N ASN A 115 3.10 -2.17 3.55
CA ASN A 115 2.94 -1.42 4.79
C ASN A 115 4.22 -0.74 5.22
N VAL A 116 4.10 0.54 5.52
CA VAL A 116 5.19 1.41 5.99
C VAL A 116 4.91 1.77 7.45
N PRO A 117 5.89 1.68 8.37
CA PRO A 117 7.30 1.36 8.15
C PRO A 117 7.66 -0.13 8.28
N ARG A 118 6.67 -1.01 8.48
CA ARG A 118 6.90 -2.43 8.80
C ARG A 118 7.72 -3.16 7.74
N ASP A 119 7.36 -3.00 6.47
CA ASP A 119 7.98 -3.76 5.37
C ASP A 119 9.22 -3.05 4.82
N MET A 120 9.18 -1.71 4.76
CA MET A 120 10.23 -0.83 4.23
C MET A 120 9.97 0.64 4.60
N SER A 121 10.94 1.51 4.32
CA SER A 121 10.82 2.97 4.46
C SER A 121 9.74 3.57 3.56
N ILE A 122 9.28 4.78 3.90
CA ILE A 122 8.19 5.45 3.17
C ILE A 122 8.51 5.64 1.68
N TYR A 123 9.72 6.08 1.34
CA TYR A 123 10.10 6.33 -0.05
C TYR A 123 10.23 5.04 -0.83
N ALA A 124 10.80 3.99 -0.23
CA ALA A 124 10.80 2.65 -0.80
C ALA A 124 9.37 2.14 -1.06
N GLY A 125 8.47 2.33 -0.10
CA GLY A 125 7.05 1.98 -0.24
C GLY A 125 6.33 2.76 -1.34
N LYS A 126 6.55 4.08 -1.44
CA LYS A 126 5.99 4.93 -2.50
C LYS A 126 6.49 4.51 -3.88
N ARG A 127 7.81 4.29 -4.03
CA ARG A 127 8.43 3.84 -5.29
C ARG A 127 7.88 2.47 -5.72
N LEU A 128 7.77 1.52 -4.78
CA LEU A 128 7.22 0.21 -5.06
C LEU A 128 5.75 0.29 -5.50
N ARG A 129 4.92 1.04 -4.78
CA ARG A 129 3.49 1.21 -5.13
C ARG A 129 3.31 1.84 -6.51
N MET A 130 4.08 2.88 -6.83
CA MET A 130 4.10 3.49 -8.18
C MET A 130 4.44 2.47 -9.25
N ALA A 131 5.56 1.74 -9.10
CA ALA A 131 5.97 0.75 -10.10
C ALA A 131 4.94 -0.37 -10.27
N LEU A 132 4.35 -0.87 -9.17
CA LEU A 132 3.29 -1.89 -9.24
C LEU A 132 2.06 -1.38 -9.99
N GLU A 133 1.61 -0.15 -9.75
CA GLU A 133 0.43 0.41 -10.44
C GLU A 133 0.71 0.75 -11.90
N GLU A 134 1.84 1.39 -12.19
CA GLU A 134 2.27 1.70 -13.55
C GLU A 134 2.31 0.43 -14.40
N THR A 135 2.94 -0.64 -13.90
CA THR A 135 3.00 -1.91 -14.59
C THR A 135 1.63 -2.61 -14.69
N ALA A 136 0.78 -2.52 -13.66
CA ALA A 136 -0.58 -3.09 -13.70
C ALA A 136 -1.45 -2.42 -14.76
N SER A 137 -1.32 -1.10 -14.91
CA SER A 137 -2.09 -0.29 -15.86
C SER A 137 -1.86 -0.67 -17.33
N LEU A 138 -0.73 -1.31 -17.65
CA LEU A 138 -0.43 -1.82 -18.99
C LEU A 138 -1.28 -3.01 -19.41
N VAL A 139 -1.88 -3.72 -18.46
CA VAL A 139 -2.65 -4.95 -18.71
C VAL A 139 -4.16 -4.67 -18.65
N GLY A 140 -4.61 -3.99 -17.60
CA GLY A 140 -6.04 -3.78 -17.37
C GLY A 140 -6.38 -3.10 -16.04
N ASP A 141 -7.67 -3.08 -15.72
CA ASP A 141 -8.28 -2.46 -14.54
C ASP A 141 -8.68 -3.48 -13.45
N GLY A 142 -8.23 -4.73 -13.57
CA GLY A 142 -8.50 -5.80 -12.61
C GLY A 142 -8.00 -5.46 -11.21
N LYS A 143 -8.85 -5.67 -10.19
CA LYS A 143 -8.53 -5.40 -8.79
C LYS A 143 -8.31 -6.70 -8.00
N GLY A 144 -7.38 -6.65 -7.06
CA GLY A 144 -7.18 -7.74 -6.11
C GLY A 144 -8.36 -7.89 -5.13
N PRO A 145 -8.47 -9.04 -4.44
CA PRO A 145 -9.43 -9.21 -3.36
C PRO A 145 -9.21 -8.15 -2.27
N ALA A 146 -10.33 -7.59 -1.79
CA ALA A 146 -10.36 -6.56 -0.76
C ALA A 146 -9.60 -6.97 0.51
N ILE A 147 -9.04 -6.00 1.21
CA ILE A 147 -8.36 -6.23 2.49
C ILE A 147 -9.41 -6.74 3.50
N PRO A 148 -9.19 -7.90 4.15
CA PRO A 148 -10.15 -8.43 5.12
C PRO A 148 -10.39 -7.47 6.30
N LEU A 149 -11.66 -7.27 6.66
CA LEU A 149 -12.06 -6.43 7.79
C LEU A 149 -12.20 -7.20 9.12
N LYS A 150 -12.21 -8.54 9.08
CA LYS A 150 -12.55 -9.40 10.23
C LYS A 150 -11.59 -9.32 11.42
N HIS A 151 -10.33 -8.94 11.20
CA HIS A 151 -9.29 -8.87 12.23
C HIS A 151 -8.88 -7.44 12.60
N ARG A 152 -9.74 -6.45 12.31
CA ARG A 152 -9.57 -5.06 12.70
C ARG A 152 -9.84 -4.87 14.19
N GLN A 153 -8.92 -5.35 15.03
CA GLN A 153 -8.98 -5.16 16.49
C GLN A 153 -8.93 -3.67 16.88
N ASP A 154 -8.48 -2.80 15.96
CA ASP A 154 -8.55 -1.34 16.06
C ASP A 154 -9.99 -0.78 16.04
N GLN A 155 -10.99 -1.55 15.62
CA GLN A 155 -12.38 -1.07 15.55
C GLN A 155 -13.27 -1.60 16.68
N ASN A 156 -12.75 -2.51 17.51
CA ASN A 156 -13.48 -3.04 18.65
C ASN A 156 -12.84 -2.52 19.95
N PRO A 157 -13.42 -1.49 20.58
CA PRO A 157 -12.89 -0.96 21.83
C PRO A 157 -13.20 -1.85 23.05
N VAL A 158 -14.13 -2.82 22.93
CA VAL A 158 -14.58 -3.69 24.04
C VAL A 158 -13.44 -4.40 24.78
N PRO A 159 -12.39 -4.95 24.12
CA PRO A 159 -11.27 -5.59 24.80
C PRO A 159 -10.37 -4.62 25.60
N PHE A 160 -10.51 -3.31 25.37
CA PHE A 160 -9.70 -2.26 26.01
C PHE A 160 -10.46 -1.49 27.10
N ALA A 161 -11.76 -1.72 27.25
CA ALA A 161 -12.55 -1.18 28.35
C ALA A 161 -12.24 -1.97 29.63
N LYS A 162 -11.39 -1.42 30.49
CA LYS A 162 -11.29 -1.79 31.90
C LYS A 162 -11.75 -0.61 32.75
#